data_AF-F3M1W6-F1
#
_entry.id   AF-F3M1W6-F1
#
_cell.length_a   1.000
_cell.length_b   1.000
_cell.length_c   1.000
_cell.angle_alpha   90.00
_cell.angle_beta   90.00
_cell.angle_gamma   90.00
#
_symmetry.space_group_name_H-M   'P 1'
#
loop_
_entity.id
_entity.type
_entity.pdbx_description
1 polymer ?
#
loop_
_entity_poly.entity_id
_entity_poly.type
_entity_poly.pdbx_seq_one_letter_code
_entity_poly.pdbx_strand_id
1 'polypeptide(L)'
;MHVSDEAEKYHALSEAVRNSLLPPAAGDFRVTGAAFWGRRDEGIAQIGGNVGKGRYFPFDGKKDHSPSNQSIYVIDVYNSGKWAFYHEEEVAQVYVFCYPLGVNHVLSVHFTGHEILTDEDLAEVVEQNRELLRTIRHLVGGDSS
;
A
#
# COMPACT_ATOMS: atom_id res chain seq x y z
N MET A 1 23.54 -5.39 14.27
CA MET A 1 23.09 -4.02 13.90
C MET A 1 22.64 -4.11 12.45
N HIS A 2 21.37 -4.44 12.20
CA HIS A 2 20.84 -4.76 10.85
C HIS A 2 19.50 -4.07 10.53
N VAL A 3 18.94 -3.31 11.49
CA VAL A 3 17.59 -2.71 11.37
C VAL A 3 17.60 -1.41 10.55
N SER A 4 18.73 -0.71 10.45
CA SER A 4 18.83 0.54 9.71
C SER A 4 18.76 0.36 8.19
N ASP A 5 19.39 -0.69 7.66
CA ASP A 5 19.51 -0.93 6.22
C ASP A 5 18.17 -1.30 5.58
N GLU A 6 17.40 -2.20 6.22
CA GLU A 6 16.07 -2.57 5.70
C GLU A 6 15.06 -1.42 5.78
N ALA A 7 14.98 -0.73 6.92
CA ALA A 7 14.05 0.38 7.08
C ALA A 7 14.36 1.53 6.10
N GLU A 8 15.64 1.83 5.89
CA GLU A 8 16.11 2.80 4.91
C GLU A 8 15.80 2.35 3.47
N LYS A 9 16.02 1.07 3.14
CA LYS A 9 15.64 0.48 1.86
C LYS A 9 14.15 0.63 1.57
N TYR A 10 13.27 0.22 2.49
CA TYR A 10 11.82 0.32 2.27
C TYR A 10 11.34 1.77 2.25
N HIS A 11 12.00 2.66 2.99
CA HIS A 11 11.73 4.10 2.89
C HIS A 11 12.11 4.64 1.50
N ALA A 12 13.31 4.33 0.99
CA ALA A 12 13.74 4.74 -0.34
C ALA A 12 12.82 4.18 -1.44
N LEU A 13 12.44 2.90 -1.34
CA LEU A 13 11.46 2.29 -2.24
C LEU A 13 10.10 3.00 -2.17
N SER A 14 9.62 3.36 -0.98
CA SER A 14 8.35 4.07 -0.83
C SER A 14 8.35 5.45 -1.50
N GLU A 15 9.45 6.18 -1.41
CA GLU A 15 9.60 7.46 -2.10
C GLU A 15 9.69 7.28 -3.62
N ALA A 16 10.39 6.23 -4.09
CA ALA A 16 10.41 5.89 -5.51
C ALA A 16 9.02 5.55 -6.03
N VAL A 17 8.20 4.80 -5.27
CA VAL A 17 6.80 4.53 -5.61
C VAL A 17 6.01 5.82 -5.70
N ARG A 18 6.10 6.70 -4.70
CA ARG A 18 5.35 7.97 -4.69
C ARG A 18 5.65 8.87 -5.89
N ASN A 19 6.90 8.84 -6.36
CA ASN A 19 7.33 9.68 -7.47
C ASN A 19 7.10 9.05 -8.86
N SER A 20 6.95 7.73 -8.93
CA SER A 20 6.88 7.00 -10.20
C SER A 20 5.50 6.44 -10.52
N LEU A 21 4.67 6.22 -9.50
CA LEU A 21 3.35 5.66 -9.69
C LEU A 21 2.41 6.72 -10.28
N LEU A 22 1.77 6.38 -11.39
CA LEU A 22 0.81 7.23 -12.07
C LEU A 22 -0.53 7.18 -11.32
N PRO A 23 -1.03 8.32 -10.81
CA PRO A 23 -2.35 8.38 -10.19
C PRO A 23 -3.46 8.13 -11.23
N PRO A 24 -4.71 7.90 -10.79
CA PRO A 24 -5.87 7.86 -11.68
C PRO A 24 -5.86 9.02 -12.69
N ALA A 25 -6.09 8.72 -13.96
CA ALA A 25 -6.07 9.70 -15.04
C ALA A 25 -7.34 10.58 -15.05
N ALA A 26 -8.44 10.06 -14.51
CA ALA A 26 -9.68 10.79 -14.30
C ALA A 26 -9.52 11.79 -13.15
N GLY A 27 -9.52 13.08 -13.47
CA GLY A 27 -9.54 14.16 -12.48
C GLY A 27 -8.16 14.62 -12.00
N ASP A 28 -8.13 15.21 -10.80
CA ASP A 28 -6.97 15.91 -10.24
C ASP A 28 -6.21 15.11 -9.17
N PHE A 29 -6.21 13.79 -9.31
CA PHE A 29 -5.60 12.89 -8.33
C PHE A 29 -4.10 13.04 -8.23
N ARG A 30 -3.61 12.93 -6.99
CA ARG A 30 -2.18 12.88 -6.68
C ARG A 30 -1.88 11.75 -5.70
N VAL A 31 -0.68 11.19 -5.81
CA VAL A 31 -0.14 10.28 -4.80
C VAL A 31 0.26 11.08 -3.57
N THR A 32 -0.43 10.89 -2.45
CA THR A 32 -0.17 11.58 -1.19
C THR A 32 0.66 10.75 -0.22
N GLY A 33 0.63 9.42 -0.36
CA GLY A 33 1.43 8.53 0.47
C GLY A 33 1.66 7.15 -0.11
N ALA A 34 2.72 6.51 0.36
CA ALA A 34 2.97 5.09 0.12
C ALA A 34 3.57 4.44 1.36
N ALA A 35 3.26 3.16 1.56
CA ALA A 35 3.84 2.37 2.63
C ALA A 35 4.03 0.91 2.23
N PHE A 36 5.13 0.35 2.70
CA PHE A 36 5.40 -1.08 2.65
C PHE A 36 5.03 -1.69 4.00
N TRP A 37 4.33 -2.81 3.93
CA TRP A 37 3.87 -3.59 5.05
C TRP A 37 4.51 -4.97 4.96
N GLY A 38 5.09 -5.45 6.05
CA GLY A 38 5.78 -6.73 6.12
C GLY A 38 5.28 -7.59 7.26
N ARG A 39 5.17 -8.89 7.02
CA ARG A 39 4.81 -9.87 8.05
C ARG A 39 5.77 -9.75 9.24
N ARG A 40 5.22 -9.75 10.45
CA ARG A 40 5.93 -9.81 11.73
C ARG A 40 5.16 -10.72 12.66
N ASP A 41 5.78 -11.81 13.12
CA ASP A 41 5.20 -12.78 14.05
C ASP A 41 3.73 -13.15 13.74
N GLU A 42 2.81 -12.60 14.53
CA GLU A 42 1.37 -12.83 14.50
C GLU A 42 0.58 -11.70 13.80
N GLY A 43 1.24 -10.89 12.98
CA GLY A 43 0.63 -9.75 12.29
C GLY A 43 1.45 -9.20 11.14
N ILE A 44 1.10 -7.97 10.76
CA ILE A 44 1.76 -7.22 9.69
C ILE A 44 2.08 -5.81 10.19
N ALA A 45 3.33 -5.38 10.02
CA ALA A 45 3.81 -4.07 10.45
C ALA A 45 4.11 -3.17 9.26
N GLN A 46 3.97 -1.87 9.46
CA GLN A 46 4.57 -0.91 8.54
C GLN A 46 6.10 -0.98 8.68
N ILE A 47 6.79 -1.15 7.55
CA ILE A 47 8.26 -1.35 7.49
C ILE A 47 8.97 -0.27 6.66
N GLY A 48 8.22 0.55 5.92
CA GLY A 48 8.73 1.72 5.20
C GLY A 48 7.58 2.54 4.63
N GLY A 49 7.81 3.80 4.28
CA GLY A 49 6.74 4.72 3.88
C GLY A 49 6.61 5.98 4.70
N ASN A 50 5.84 6.92 4.15
CA ASN A 50 5.45 8.17 4.80
C ASN A 50 4.05 8.10 5.45
N VAL A 51 3.28 7.04 5.19
CA VAL A 51 1.96 6.79 5.81
C VAL A 51 1.99 5.54 6.69
N GLY A 52 1.14 5.51 7.72
CA GLY A 52 1.02 4.37 8.63
C GLY A 52 2.26 4.10 9.51
N LYS A 53 3.13 5.09 9.71
CA LYS A 53 4.39 4.93 10.45
C LYS A 53 4.17 4.34 11.85
N GLY A 54 4.87 3.26 12.16
CA GLY A 54 4.81 2.57 13.46
C GLY A 54 3.52 1.77 13.70
N ARG A 55 2.66 1.63 12.70
CA ARG A 55 1.45 0.80 12.81
C ARG A 55 1.79 -0.69 12.68
N TYR A 56 1.06 -1.48 13.45
CA TYR A 56 1.08 -2.94 13.43
C TYR A 56 -0.36 -3.45 13.51
N PHE A 57 -0.69 -4.45 12.71
CA PHE A 57 -2.01 -5.05 12.66
C PHE A 57 -1.91 -6.55 12.94
N PRO A 58 -2.48 -7.05 14.07
CA PRO A 58 -2.45 -8.47 14.37
C PRO A 58 -3.42 -9.25 13.48
N PHE A 59 -3.04 -10.47 13.08
CA PHE A 59 -3.89 -11.36 12.28
C PHE A 59 -5.05 -11.95 13.08
N ASP A 60 -4.94 -11.98 14.41
CA ASP A 60 -5.99 -12.49 15.32
C ASP A 60 -7.23 -11.58 15.39
N GLY A 61 -7.18 -10.40 14.75
CA GLY A 61 -8.32 -9.52 14.58
C GLY A 61 -8.85 -8.93 15.88
N LYS A 62 -8.05 -8.84 16.95
CA LYS A 62 -8.41 -8.04 18.13
C LYS A 62 -8.51 -6.57 17.72
N LYS A 63 -9.74 -6.17 17.39
CA LYS A 63 -10.20 -4.85 16.92
C LYS A 63 -10.07 -3.75 17.98
N ASP A 64 -9.01 -3.73 18.77
CA ASP A 64 -8.79 -2.65 19.72
C ASP A 64 -8.22 -1.44 18.96
N HIS A 65 -9.16 -0.69 18.40
CA HIS A 65 -9.08 0.75 18.14
C HIS A 65 -7.99 1.20 17.14
N SER A 66 -8.01 0.67 15.92
CA SER A 66 -7.47 1.44 14.78
C SER A 66 -8.52 2.47 14.36
N PRO A 67 -8.26 3.79 14.49
CA PRO A 67 -9.20 4.83 14.07
C PRO A 67 -9.39 4.92 12.54
N SER A 68 -8.74 4.06 11.76
CA SER A 68 -8.84 4.02 10.29
C SER A 68 -9.04 2.59 9.77
N ASN A 69 -9.84 2.43 8.72
CA ASN A 69 -10.10 1.15 8.06
C ASN A 69 -8.87 0.58 7.34
N GLN A 70 -7.79 1.36 7.20
CA GLN A 70 -6.51 0.92 6.63
C GLN A 70 -6.00 -0.45 7.14
N SER A 71 -6.22 -0.78 8.42
CA SER A 71 -5.84 -2.08 8.98
C SER A 71 -6.53 -3.26 8.27
N ILE A 72 -7.82 -3.11 7.97
CA ILE A 72 -8.64 -4.11 7.28
C ILE A 72 -8.10 -4.27 5.85
N TYR A 73 -7.81 -3.16 5.19
CA TYR A 73 -7.39 -3.13 3.79
C TYR A 73 -6.07 -3.86 3.55
N VAL A 74 -5.09 -3.62 4.42
CA VAL A 74 -3.76 -4.26 4.33
C VAL A 74 -3.87 -5.76 4.64
N ILE A 75 -4.63 -6.14 5.66
CA ILE A 75 -4.82 -7.56 6.04
C ILE A 75 -5.58 -8.33 4.95
N ASP A 76 -6.63 -7.74 4.37
CA ASP A 76 -7.43 -8.38 3.33
C ASP A 76 -6.60 -8.68 2.07
N VAL A 77 -5.80 -7.71 1.61
CA VAL A 77 -4.90 -7.91 0.47
C VAL A 77 -3.78 -8.91 0.80
N TYR A 78 -3.23 -8.84 2.00
CA TYR A 78 -2.24 -9.81 2.47
C TYR A 78 -2.80 -11.25 2.44
N ASN A 79 -4.00 -11.47 2.96
CA ASN A 79 -4.63 -12.78 3.05
C ASN A 79 -5.11 -13.29 1.68
N SER A 80 -5.67 -12.42 0.85
CA SER A 80 -6.25 -12.80 -0.44
C SER A 80 -5.21 -12.96 -1.55
N GLY A 81 -4.05 -12.30 -1.43
CA GLY A 81 -3.07 -12.22 -2.51
C GLY A 81 -3.59 -11.50 -3.76
N LYS A 82 -4.68 -10.74 -3.63
CA LYS A 82 -5.27 -9.93 -4.70
C LYS A 82 -5.16 -8.46 -4.34
N TRP A 83 -4.89 -7.63 -5.34
CA TRP A 83 -4.92 -6.18 -5.14
C TRP A 83 -6.36 -5.70 -4.94
N ALA A 84 -6.52 -4.57 -4.26
CA ALA A 84 -7.81 -3.93 -4.03
C ALA A 84 -7.66 -2.42 -3.87
N PHE A 85 -8.72 -1.70 -4.18
CA PHE A 85 -8.89 -0.30 -3.81
C PHE A 85 -9.91 -0.18 -2.70
N TYR A 86 -9.64 0.75 -1.80
CA TYR A 86 -10.56 1.09 -0.74
C TYR A 86 -10.78 2.59 -0.74
N HIS A 87 -12.04 2.99 -0.63
CA HIS A 87 -12.46 4.38 -0.70
C HIS A 87 -12.82 4.87 0.70
N GLU A 88 -12.28 6.03 1.06
CA GLU A 88 -12.66 6.78 2.25
C GLU A 88 -13.06 8.19 1.82
N GLU A 89 -14.26 8.62 2.23
CA GLU A 89 -14.73 9.98 2.02
C GLU A 89 -14.34 10.84 3.22
N GLU A 90 -13.48 11.83 2.98
CA GLU A 90 -13.14 12.86 3.97
C GLU A 90 -13.59 14.24 3.45
N VAL A 91 -12.76 15.28 3.58
CA VAL A 91 -12.95 16.57 2.89
C VAL A 91 -12.70 16.45 1.38
N ALA A 92 -11.96 15.40 0.97
CA ALA A 92 -11.66 15.03 -0.40
C ALA A 92 -11.88 13.52 -0.61
N GLN A 93 -11.85 13.07 -1.86
CA GLN A 93 -11.94 11.66 -2.20
C GLN A 93 -10.58 10.99 -1.96
N VAL A 94 -10.53 10.03 -1.05
CA VAL A 94 -9.30 9.28 -0.72
C VAL A 94 -9.44 7.83 -1.16
N TYR A 95 -8.51 7.39 -1.99
CA TYR A 95 -8.42 5.98 -2.41
C TYR A 95 -7.12 5.37 -1.94
N VAL A 96 -7.21 4.22 -1.27
CA VAL A 96 -6.07 3.43 -0.84
C VAL A 96 -5.96 2.20 -1.73
N PHE A 97 -4.97 2.19 -2.60
CA PHE A 97 -4.60 1.03 -3.40
C PHE A 97 -3.66 0.12 -2.64
N CYS A 98 -4.10 -1.11 -2.38
CA CYS A 98 -3.29 -2.14 -1.77
C CYS A 98 -2.89 -3.18 -2.82
N TYR A 99 -1.61 -3.50 -2.91
CA TYR A 99 -1.05 -4.46 -3.86
C TYR A 99 -0.15 -5.49 -3.17
N PRO A 100 -0.36 -6.80 -3.39
CA PRO A 100 0.45 -7.84 -2.78
C PRO A 100 1.83 -7.96 -3.44
N LEU A 101 2.89 -7.93 -2.63
CA LEU A 101 4.29 -8.03 -3.05
C LEU A 101 4.88 -9.40 -2.70
N GLY A 102 4.17 -10.47 -3.06
CA GLY A 102 4.50 -11.85 -2.66
C GLY A 102 3.65 -12.30 -1.48
N VAL A 103 4.19 -13.20 -0.64
CA VAL A 103 3.44 -13.82 0.47
C VAL A 103 3.65 -13.12 1.81
N ASN A 104 4.67 -12.27 1.92
CA ASN A 104 5.07 -11.62 3.18
C ASN A 104 4.89 -10.11 3.19
N HIS A 105 4.59 -9.49 2.04
CA HIS A 105 4.62 -8.04 1.90
C HIS A 105 3.40 -7.50 1.16
N VAL A 106 2.97 -6.30 1.54
CA VAL A 106 1.92 -5.51 0.87
C VAL A 106 2.43 -4.09 0.65
N LEU A 107 2.12 -3.52 -0.50
CA LEU A 107 2.24 -2.09 -0.77
C LEU A 107 0.87 -1.45 -0.56
N SER A 108 0.81 -0.29 0.10
CA SER A 108 -0.37 0.58 0.07
C SER A 108 0.01 1.94 -0.51
N VAL A 109 -0.80 2.49 -1.41
CA VAL A 109 -0.60 3.80 -2.03
C VAL A 109 -1.88 4.62 -1.88
N HIS A 110 -1.74 5.86 -1.43
CA HIS A 110 -2.84 6.75 -1.11
C HIS A 110 -2.96 7.78 -2.23
N PHE A 111 -4.15 7.88 -2.81
CA PHE A 111 -4.53 8.90 -3.76
C PHE A 111 -5.53 9.85 -3.13
N THR A 112 -5.39 11.13 -3.45
CA THR A 112 -6.36 12.15 -3.04
C THR A 112 -6.73 13.01 -4.25
N GLY A 113 -8.02 13.24 -4.44
CA GLY A 113 -8.59 14.05 -5.52
C GLY A 113 -10.03 14.47 -5.18
N HIS A 114 -10.73 15.06 -6.14
CA HIS A 114 -12.10 15.56 -5.90
C HIS A 114 -13.20 14.75 -6.59
N GLU A 115 -12.84 13.87 -7.53
CA GLU A 115 -13.79 13.09 -8.31
C GLU A 115 -14.01 11.70 -7.71
N ILE A 116 -15.21 11.14 -7.87
CA ILE A 116 -15.46 9.74 -7.51
C ILE A 116 -15.05 8.88 -8.71
N LEU A 117 -14.09 7.99 -8.48
CA LEU A 117 -13.57 7.06 -9.49
C LEU A 117 -14.52 5.89 -9.67
N THR A 118 -14.66 5.48 -10.93
CA THR A 118 -15.35 4.25 -11.32
C THR A 118 -14.42 3.04 -11.23
N ASP A 119 -15.00 1.84 -11.27
CA ASP A 119 -14.20 0.59 -11.31
C ASP A 119 -13.26 0.53 -12.53
N GLU A 120 -13.64 1.16 -13.65
CA GLU A 120 -12.81 1.26 -14.85
C GLU A 120 -11.59 2.14 -14.62
N ASP A 121 -11.77 3.31 -13.99
CA ASP A 121 -10.66 4.21 -13.63
C ASP A 121 -9.67 3.52 -12.68
N LEU A 122 -10.18 2.77 -11.70
CA LEU A 122 -9.35 2.02 -10.74
C LEU A 122 -8.60 0.87 -11.41
N ALA A 123 -9.23 0.16 -12.35
CA ALA A 123 -8.57 -0.89 -13.12
C ALA A 123 -7.47 -0.31 -14.03
N GLU A 124 -7.70 0.86 -14.63
CA GLU A 124 -6.71 1.54 -15.46
C GLU A 124 -5.44 1.89 -14.66
N VAL A 125 -5.56 2.33 -13.41
CA VAL A 125 -4.40 2.56 -12.53
C VAL A 125 -3.51 1.33 -12.42
N VAL A 126 -4.11 0.14 -12.30
CA VAL A 126 -3.35 -1.11 -12.19
C VAL A 126 -2.63 -1.43 -13.51
N GLU A 127 -3.32 -1.29 -14.64
CA GLU A 127 -2.75 -1.59 -15.96
C GLU A 127 -1.64 -0.61 -16.34
N GLN A 128 -1.84 0.69 -16.14
CA GLN A 128 -0.83 1.72 -16.44
C GLN A 128 0.45 1.54 -15.60
N ASN A 129 0.30 1.08 -14.35
CA ASN A 129 1.41 0.89 -13.42
C ASN A 129 1.95 -0.56 -13.39
N ARG A 130 1.47 -1.45 -14.28
CA ARG A 130 1.76 -2.88 -14.23
C ARG A 130 3.26 -3.22 -14.19
N GLU A 131 4.07 -2.55 -15.02
CA GLU A 131 5.53 -2.79 -15.06
C GLU A 131 6.24 -2.30 -13.80
N LEU A 132 5.84 -1.14 -13.27
CA LEU A 132 6.35 -0.64 -11.98
C LEU A 132 6.01 -1.62 -10.85
N LEU A 133 4.75 -2.04 -10.75
CA LEU A 133 4.28 -2.99 -9.74
C LEU A 133 4.99 -4.33 -9.83
N ARG A 134 5.21 -4.84 -11.05
CA ARG A 134 5.97 -6.07 -11.29
C ARG A 134 7.42 -5.93 -10.84
N THR A 135 8.04 -4.79 -11.12
CA THR A 135 9.42 -4.49 -10.71
C THR A 135 9.55 -4.45 -9.19
N ILE A 136 8.66 -3.71 -8.51
CA ILE A 136 8.66 -3.64 -7.04
C ILE A 136 8.42 -5.02 -6.43
N ARG A 137 7.47 -5.79 -6.99
CA ARG A 137 7.21 -7.16 -6.53
C ARG A 137 8.43 -8.06 -6.71
N HIS A 138 9.21 -7.90 -7.78
CA HIS A 138 10.44 -8.66 -7.94
C HIS A 138 11.51 -8.25 -6.92
N LEU A 139 11.68 -6.95 -6.69
CA LEU A 139 12.65 -6.41 -5.73
C LEU A 139 12.35 -6.78 -4.28
N VAL A 140 11.07 -6.84 -3.90
CA VAL A 140 10.64 -7.13 -2.52
C VAL A 140 10.29 -8.62 -2.31
N GLY A 141 9.64 -9.23 -3.29
CA GLY A 141 9.26 -10.64 -3.23
C GLY A 141 10.44 -11.60 -3.49
N GLY A 142 11.46 -11.16 -4.24
CA GLY A 142 12.69 -11.91 -4.44
C GLY A 142 13.52 -12.07 -3.16
N ASP A 143 13.44 -11.12 -2.23
CA ASP A 143 14.10 -11.21 -0.90
C ASP A 143 13.40 -12.19 0.06
N SER A 144 12.17 -12.62 -0.28
CA SER A 144 11.37 -13.52 0.55
C SER A 144 11.52 -15.00 0.15
N SER A 145 12.49 -15.33 -0.71
CA SER A 145 12.75 -16.68 -1.26
C SER A 145 13.97 -17.34 -0.64
#